data_AF-A0A0M0KM57-F1
#
_entry.id   AF-A0A0M0KM57-F1
#
_cell.length_a   1.000
_cell.length_b   1.000
_cell.length_c   1.000
_cell.angle_alpha   90.00
_cell.angle_beta   90.00
_cell.angle_gamma   90.00
#
_symmetry.space_group_name_H-M   'P 1'
#
loop_
_entity.id
_entity.type
_entity.pdbx_description
1 polymer ?
#
loop_
_entity_poly.entity_id
_entity_poly.type
_entity_poly.pdbx_seq_one_letter_code
_entity_poly.pdbx_strand_id
1 'polypeptide(L)'
;MTKKFYEVDSPYYALIKAGSKEEAIEEYVRSVADNENGEVDGNIEEVDREYALALFRQCKTEDGDLLPPDKVLEEFNDQKSRVLAFDGALI
;
A
#
# COMPACT_ATOMS: atom_id res chain seq x y z
N MET A 1 11.11 -5.58 -13.48
CA MET A 1 11.06 -4.16 -13.10
C MET A 1 11.09 -4.10 -11.58
N THR A 2 11.89 -3.25 -10.97
CA THR A 2 11.93 -3.12 -9.50
C THR A 2 10.64 -2.45 -9.03
N LYS A 3 10.00 -2.98 -8.00
CA LYS A 3 8.79 -2.37 -7.41
C LYS A 3 9.17 -1.15 -6.58
N LYS A 4 8.26 -0.18 -6.59
CA LYS A 4 8.27 1.06 -5.81
C LYS A 4 7.11 1.01 -4.81
N PHE A 5 7.11 1.95 -3.89
CA PHE A 5 6.11 2.08 -2.85
C PHE A 5 5.46 3.45 -2.95
N TYR A 6 4.16 3.47 -2.75
CA TYR A 6 3.36 4.69 -2.85
C TYR A 6 2.42 4.78 -1.66
N GLU A 7 2.22 6.00 -1.18
CA GLU A 7 1.20 6.32 -0.20
C GLU A 7 0.12 7.18 -0.83
N VAL A 8 -1.12 6.94 -0.42
CA VAL A 8 -2.28 7.77 -0.74
C VAL A 8 -2.85 8.24 0.58
N ASP A 9 -3.01 9.55 0.77
CA ASP A 9 -3.57 10.11 2.01
C ASP A 9 -5.08 10.37 1.96
N SER A 10 -5.67 10.46 0.76
CA SER A 10 -7.09 10.78 0.56
C SER A 10 -7.65 10.06 -0.66
N PRO A 11 -8.91 9.55 -0.64
CA PRO A 11 -9.89 9.68 0.45
C PRO A 11 -9.68 8.75 1.66
N TYR A 12 -8.89 7.69 1.52
CA TYR A 12 -8.48 6.80 2.61
C TYR A 12 -6.98 6.58 2.53
N TYR A 13 -6.35 6.46 3.70
CA TYR A 13 -4.93 6.13 3.70
C TYR A 13 -4.69 4.75 3.08
N ALA A 14 -3.70 4.63 2.21
CA ALA A 14 -3.23 3.34 1.69
C ALA A 14 -1.73 3.33 1.38
N LEU A 15 -1.06 2.23 1.74
CA LEU A 15 0.30 1.91 1.33
C LEU A 15 0.26 0.86 0.22
N ILE A 16 0.89 1.15 -0.92
CA ILE A 16 0.77 0.35 -2.14
C ILE A 16 2.15 0.01 -2.68
N LYS A 17 2.32 -1.24 -3.10
CA LYS A 17 3.49 -1.68 -3.87
C LYS A 17 3.11 -1.79 -5.34
N ALA A 18 3.82 -1.08 -6.21
CA ALA A 18 3.56 -1.07 -7.65
C ALA A 18 4.80 -0.73 -8.48
N GLY A 19 4.76 -0.96 -9.80
CA GLY A 19 5.84 -0.64 -10.74
C GLY A 19 5.83 0.81 -11.22
N SER A 20 4.67 1.48 -11.20
CA SER A 20 4.51 2.89 -11.54
C SER A 20 3.41 3.55 -10.70
N LYS A 21 3.31 4.89 -10.76
CA LYS A 21 2.25 5.64 -10.08
C LYS A 21 0.88 5.28 -10.65
N GLU A 22 0.78 5.07 -11.96
CA GLU A 22 -0.46 4.66 -12.62
C GLU A 22 -0.92 3.27 -12.14
N GLU A 23 0.01 2.30 -12.07
CA GLU A 23 -0.29 0.97 -11.54
C GLU A 23 -0.70 1.05 -10.06
N ALA A 24 -0.12 1.97 -9.28
CA ALA A 24 -0.51 2.18 -7.89
C ALA A 24 -1.93 2.74 -7.76
N ILE A 25 -2.31 3.70 -8.60
CA ILE A 25 -3.67 4.26 -8.63
C ILE A 25 -4.68 3.18 -9.05
N GLU A 26 -4.36 2.34 -10.03
CA GLU A 26 -5.21 1.22 -10.43
C GLU A 26 -5.44 0.23 -9.28
N GLU A 27 -4.39 -0.10 -8.53
CA GLU A 27 -4.47 -0.96 -7.34
C GLU A 27 -5.30 -0.32 -6.22
N TYR A 28 -5.14 0.99 -5.99
CA TYR A 28 -5.95 1.75 -5.04
C TYR A 28 -7.44 1.68 -5.40
N VAL A 29 -7.79 2.02 -6.64
CA VAL A 29 -9.19 2.06 -7.10
C VAL A 29 -9.85 0.69 -7.03
N ARG A 30 -9.09 -0.37 -7.33
CA ARG A 30 -9.61 -1.75 -7.29
C ARG A 30 -9.91 -2.23 -5.87
N SER A 31 -9.17 -1.77 -4.87
CA SER A 31 -9.14 -2.40 -3.54
C SER A 31 -9.48 -1.49 -2.37
N VAL A 32 -9.49 -0.17 -2.55
CA VAL A 32 -9.70 0.82 -1.48
C VAL A 32 -10.94 1.67 -1.75
N ALA A 33 -10.91 2.55 -2.75
CA ALA A 33 -12.01 3.46 -3.06
C ALA A 33 -11.94 4.02 -4.49
N ASP A 34 -13.08 4.41 -5.05
CA ASP A 34 -13.15 5.03 -6.37
C ASP A 34 -12.37 6.35 -6.44
N ASN A 35 -11.84 6.67 -7.63
CA ASN A 35 -11.13 7.92 -7.93
C ASN A 35 -11.93 8.81 -8.91
N GLU A 36 -13.25 8.94 -8.71
CA GLU A 36 -14.14 9.63 -9.67
C GLU A 36 -13.76 11.11 -9.90
N ASN A 37 -13.18 11.77 -8.90
CA ASN A 37 -12.81 13.18 -8.95
C ASN A 37 -11.30 13.42 -9.21
N GLY A 38 -10.51 12.37 -9.46
CA GLY A 38 -9.04 12.48 -9.57
C GLY A 38 -8.36 12.89 -8.26
N GLU A 39 -9.02 12.66 -7.12
CA GLU A 39 -8.52 13.01 -5.79
C GLU A 39 -7.26 12.22 -5.44
N VAL A 40 -7.17 10.94 -5.85
CA VAL A 40 -6.02 10.08 -5.60
C VAL A 40 -4.77 10.62 -6.31
N ASP A 41 -4.91 11.13 -7.55
CA ASP A 41 -3.78 11.62 -8.35
C ASP A 41 -2.98 12.74 -7.66
N GLY A 42 -3.68 13.59 -6.92
CA GLY A 42 -3.12 14.71 -6.15
C GLY A 42 -2.63 14.33 -4.75
N ASN A 43 -3.05 13.17 -4.22
CA ASN A 43 -2.73 12.71 -2.88
C ASN A 43 -1.84 11.46 -2.87
N ILE A 44 -1.34 11.04 -4.04
CA ILE A 44 -0.43 9.90 -4.16
C ILE A 44 1.03 10.36 -4.35
N GLU A 45 1.91 9.86 -3.48
CA GLU A 45 3.35 10.09 -3.51
C GLU A 45 4.17 8.80 -3.47
N GLU A 46 5.37 8.82 -4.05
CA GLU A 46 6.32 7.71 -3.97
C GLU A 46 7.11 7.82 -2.65
N VAL A 47 7.20 6.73 -1.91
CA VAL A 47 7.88 6.69 -0.61
C VAL A 47 9.04 5.70 -0.60
N ASP A 48 9.98 5.92 0.33
CA ASP A 48 11.15 5.06 0.49
C ASP A 48 10.76 3.64 0.93
N ARG A 49 11.52 2.66 0.43
CA ARG A 49 11.29 1.24 0.70
C ARG A 49 11.38 0.91 2.19
N GLU A 50 12.38 1.43 2.89
CA GLU A 50 12.59 1.16 4.32
C GLU A 50 11.47 1.76 5.18
N TYR A 51 10.94 2.92 4.78
CA TYR A 51 9.80 3.55 5.41
C TYR A 51 8.52 2.72 5.20
N ALA A 52 8.24 2.30 3.97
CA ALA A 52 7.11 1.42 3.66
C ALA A 52 7.18 0.08 4.42
N LEU A 53 8.37 -0.51 4.58
CA LEU A 53 8.55 -1.74 5.33
C LEU A 53 8.25 -1.55 6.82
N ALA A 54 8.72 -0.44 7.41
CA ALA A 54 8.47 -0.11 8.80
C ALA A 54 6.97 0.07 9.08
N LEU A 55 6.22 0.66 8.15
CA LEU A 55 4.77 0.82 8.26
C LEU A 55 4.04 -0.52 8.07
N PHE A 56 4.32 -1.25 6.99
CA PHE A 56 3.67 -2.54 6.73
C PHE A 56 3.86 -3.54 7.86
N ARG A 57 5.02 -3.53 8.53
CA ARG A 57 5.30 -4.39 9.69
C ARG A 57 4.36 -4.13 10.88
N GLN A 58 3.85 -2.91 11.01
CA GLN A 58 2.98 -2.47 12.09
C GLN A 58 1.49 -2.70 11.80
N CYS A 59 1.14 -3.02 10.55
CA CYS A 59 -0.23 -3.30 10.16
C CYS A 59 -0.70 -4.65 10.71
N LYS A 60 -1.94 -4.66 11.22
CA LYS A 60 -2.59 -5.88 11.68
C LYS A 60 -3.34 -6.53 10.52
N THR A 61 -3.46 -7.84 10.58
CA THR A 61 -4.37 -8.61 9.73
C THR A 61 -5.83 -8.33 10.14
N GLU A 62 -6.77 -8.84 9.36
CA GLU A 62 -8.21 -8.76 9.67
C GLU A 62 -8.56 -9.38 11.04
N ASP A 63 -7.76 -10.34 11.51
CA ASP A 63 -7.91 -10.98 12.83
C ASP A 63 -7.30 -10.16 13.98
N GLY A 64 -6.66 -9.02 13.69
CA GLY A 64 -6.02 -8.14 14.68
C GLY A 64 -4.60 -8.53 15.06
N ASP A 65 -4.03 -9.57 14.43
CA ASP A 65 -2.68 -10.05 14.67
C ASP A 65 -1.66 -9.38 13.74
N LEU A 66 -0.41 -9.27 14.17
CA LEU A 66 0.67 -8.86 13.28
C LEU A 66 1.16 -10.04 12.42
N LEU A 67 1.42 -9.80 11.14
CA LEU A 67 2.08 -10.80 10.30
C LEU A 67 3.45 -11.19 10.88
N PRO A 68 3.84 -12.47 10.84
CA PRO A 68 5.17 -12.87 11.28
C PRO A 68 6.24 -12.33 10.32
N PRO A 69 7.47 -12.06 10.79
CA PRO A 69 8.49 -11.36 9.99
C PRO A 69 8.82 -12.01 8.63
N ASP A 70 8.83 -13.34 8.56
CA ASP A 70 9.05 -14.09 7.33
C ASP A 70 7.96 -13.84 6.29
N LYS A 71 6.70 -13.77 6.72
CA LYS A 71 5.56 -13.44 5.85
C LYS A 71 5.56 -11.99 5.39
N VAL A 72 5.90 -11.07 6.31
CA VAL A 72 6.11 -9.65 5.95
C VAL A 72 7.14 -9.54 4.83
N LEU A 73 8.29 -10.20 4.97
CA LEU A 73 9.35 -10.15 3.95
C LEU A 73 8.95 -10.87 2.66
N GLU A 74 8.24 -11.99 2.73
CA GLU A 74 7.73 -12.71 1.56
C GLU A 74 6.81 -11.80 0.73
N GLU A 75 5.79 -11.23 1.36
CA GLU A 75 4.80 -10.39 0.68
C GLU A 75 5.38 -9.05 0.24
N PHE A 76 6.24 -8.44 1.05
CA PHE A 76 6.84 -7.14 0.73
C PHE A 76 7.81 -7.24 -0.45
N ASN A 77 8.59 -8.32 -0.55
CA ASN A 77 9.63 -8.46 -1.58
C ASN A 77 9.17 -9.19 -2.85
N ASP A 78 7.99 -9.78 -2.87
CA ASP A 78 7.49 -10.38 -4.11
C ASP A 78 7.26 -9.34 -5.21
N GLN A 79 7.09 -9.82 -6.45
CA GLN A 79 6.96 -8.96 -7.63
C GLN A 79 5.52 -8.57 -7.95
N LYS A 80 4.55 -8.89 -7.09
CA LYS A 80 3.13 -8.61 -7.34
C LYS A 80 2.76 -7.22 -6.85
N SER A 81 2.07 -6.44 -7.67
CA SER A 81 1.47 -5.19 -7.20
C SER A 81 0.28 -5.48 -6.31
N ARG A 82 0.17 -4.74 -5.21
CA ARG A 82 -0.96 -4.83 -4.27
C ARG A 82 -0.97 -3.66 -3.30
N VAL A 83 -2.15 -3.42 -2.71
CA VAL A 83 -2.29 -2.70 -1.45
C VAL A 83 -1.66 -3.55 -0.33
N LEU A 84 -0.71 -2.98 0.40
CA LEU A 84 -0.06 -3.60 1.55
C LEU A 84 -0.80 -3.25 2.85
N ALA A 85 -1.31 -2.03 2.94
CA ALA A 85 -2.08 -1.55 4.08
C ALA A 85 -3.05 -0.46 3.63
N PHE A 86 -4.15 -0.30 4.36
CA PHE A 86 -5.06 0.82 4.26
C PHE A 86 -5.77 1.03 5.60
N ASP A 87 -6.45 2.17 5.80
CA ASP A 87 -7.02 2.59 7.09
C ASP A 87 -7.84 1.52 7.86
N GLY A 88 -8.42 0.54 7.18
CA GLY A 88 -9.07 -0.62 7.83
C GLY A 88 -8.11 -1.50 8.67
N ALA A 89 -6.80 -1.39 8.46
CA ALA A 89 -5.74 -2.17 9.10
C ALA A 89 -4.84 -1.35 10.06
N LEU A 90 -5.08 -0.04 10.18
CA LEU A 90 -4.31 0.89 11.01
C LEU A 90 -4.99 1.21 12.36
N ILE A 91 -5.54 0.20 13.06
CA ILE A 91 -6.03 0.39 14.45
C ILE A 91 -5.70 -0.83 15.33
#